data_AF-A0A100Y570-F1
#
_entry.id   AF-A0A100Y570-F1
#
_cell.length_a   1.000
_cell.length_b   1.000
_cell.length_c   1.000
_cell.angle_alpha   90.00
_cell.angle_beta   90.00
_cell.angle_gamma   90.00
#
_symmetry.space_group_name_H-M   'P 1'
#
loop_
_entity.id
_entity.type
_entity.pdbx_description
1 polymer ?
#
loop_
_entity_poly.entity_id
_entity_poly.type
_entity_poly.pdbx_seq_one_letter_code
_entity_poly.pdbx_strand_id
1 'polypeptide(L)'
;MAFPTRTTSAPARRPRAAPLVSALVLALTLTACGEGAGGATAPGEAPDTETGSTVPADPVGTTVPPSASGASSPGRTIPPASTTPPTAPATTQPTAPPAGGKQVRVAVYFLHGERVSPAPRSVTAPATAAGALRALLAGPNGFERGHERTTAIPAGTELRSLAVRDGVATVDLSGRYDDGGGALSMRARLAQVVYTATRFPSVTSVRFALDGKPVRHFGGEGVDLTRPVGRADFEDLTPAVLVESPMIGDTIGSPVRVWGTANTFEAAFGLRIVDAADRTAAQVHGMASSGSGTRGTFDLTVPFRTARGGPGELTATWDSAEDGRLVATAEVPVTLRR
;
A
#
# COMPACT_ATOMS: atom_id res chain seq x y z
N MET A 1 31.95 -4.02 -51.94
CA MET A 1 32.08 -4.90 -50.74
C MET A 1 30.74 -5.58 -50.53
N ALA A 2 30.71 -6.90 -50.42
CA ALA A 2 29.47 -7.68 -50.33
C ALA A 2 29.20 -8.11 -48.88
N PHE A 3 27.95 -7.98 -48.43
CA PHE A 3 27.51 -8.45 -47.11
C PHE A 3 26.91 -9.86 -47.23
N PRO A 4 27.36 -10.85 -46.45
CA PRO A 4 26.78 -12.19 -46.48
C PRO A 4 25.47 -12.24 -45.67
N THR A 5 24.39 -12.64 -46.31
CA THR A 5 23.15 -13.06 -45.65
C THR A 5 23.39 -14.35 -44.86
N ARG A 6 22.92 -14.41 -43.60
CA ARG A 6 22.95 -15.64 -42.78
C ARG A 6 21.57 -16.30 -42.73
N THR A 7 21.60 -17.61 -42.93
CA THR A 7 20.44 -18.49 -43.11
C THR A 7 19.64 -18.69 -41.82
N THR A 8 18.32 -18.79 -41.95
CA THR A 8 17.40 -19.23 -40.89
C THR A 8 17.64 -20.69 -40.49
N SER A 9 17.72 -20.97 -39.19
CA SER A 9 17.77 -22.32 -38.64
C SER A 9 16.40 -22.76 -38.11
N ALA A 10 16.07 -24.03 -38.29
CA ALA A 10 14.80 -24.64 -37.89
C ALA A 10 14.69 -24.84 -36.36
N PRO A 11 13.47 -24.95 -35.79
CA PRO A 11 13.28 -24.97 -34.34
C PRO A 11 13.70 -26.30 -33.68
N ALA A 12 14.43 -26.19 -32.57
CA ALA A 12 14.88 -27.34 -31.79
C ALA A 12 13.74 -28.02 -31.01
N ARG A 13 13.68 -29.36 -31.06
CA ARG A 13 12.79 -30.18 -30.22
C ARG A 13 13.26 -30.14 -28.76
N ARG A 14 12.32 -29.93 -27.83
CA ARG A 14 12.58 -30.05 -26.38
C ARG A 14 12.83 -31.53 -26.00
N PRO A 15 13.93 -31.88 -25.31
CA PRO A 15 14.07 -33.19 -24.67
C PRO A 15 13.16 -33.29 -23.43
N ARG A 16 12.71 -34.51 -23.12
CA ARG A 16 11.89 -34.81 -21.94
C ARG A 16 12.77 -34.86 -20.69
N ALA A 17 12.25 -34.38 -19.56
CA ALA A 17 12.91 -34.47 -18.27
C ALA A 17 12.97 -35.92 -17.77
N ALA A 18 14.07 -36.27 -17.10
CA ALA A 18 14.21 -37.47 -16.27
C ALA A 18 14.59 -37.02 -14.83
N PRO A 19 14.04 -37.64 -13.78
CA PRO A 19 14.32 -37.24 -12.40
C PRO A 19 15.70 -37.74 -11.96
N LEU A 20 16.58 -36.81 -11.61
CA LEU A 20 17.86 -37.10 -10.96
C LEU A 20 17.62 -37.23 -9.44
N VAL A 21 17.70 -38.46 -8.94
CA VAL A 21 17.70 -38.74 -7.49
C VAL A 21 19.10 -38.43 -6.96
N SER A 22 19.26 -37.32 -6.27
CA SER A 22 20.49 -36.99 -5.54
C SER A 22 20.39 -37.42 -4.09
N ALA A 23 21.18 -38.44 -3.72
CA ALA A 23 21.47 -38.79 -2.34
C ALA A 23 22.95 -38.50 -2.07
N LEU A 24 23.23 -37.56 -1.15
CA LEU A 24 24.57 -37.31 -0.60
C LEU A 24 24.40 -36.77 0.82
N VAL A 25 24.38 -37.66 1.81
CA VAL A 25 25.53 -37.97 2.70
C VAL A 25 25.85 -36.83 3.65
N LEU A 26 25.43 -37.05 4.90
CA LEU A 26 25.76 -36.29 6.11
C LEU A 26 27.23 -36.55 6.49
N ALA A 27 28.00 -35.49 6.77
CA ALA A 27 29.32 -35.59 7.38
C ALA A 27 29.47 -34.55 8.51
N LEU A 28 29.47 -35.02 9.77
CA LEU A 28 29.89 -34.21 10.91
C LEU A 28 31.41 -34.24 11.02
N THR A 29 32.02 -33.08 11.29
CA THR A 29 33.31 -33.01 12.00
C THR A 29 33.25 -31.90 13.04
N LEU A 30 33.57 -32.24 14.30
CA LEU A 30 33.82 -31.27 15.36
C LEU A 30 35.31 -30.92 15.36
N THR A 31 35.64 -29.67 15.68
CA THR A 31 36.93 -29.30 16.30
C THR A 31 36.75 -28.03 17.13
N ALA A 32 37.57 -27.86 18.18
CA ALA A 32 37.34 -26.91 19.28
C ALA A 32 38.63 -26.19 19.74
N CYS A 33 38.48 -25.22 20.65
CA CYS A 33 39.55 -24.38 21.28
C CYS A 33 40.24 -23.41 20.27
N GLY A 34 40.84 -22.25 20.59
CA GLY A 34 41.12 -21.45 21.81
C GLY A 34 42.17 -20.36 21.41
N GLU A 35 42.59 -19.36 22.20
CA GLU A 35 42.18 -18.85 23.52
C GLU A 35 42.85 -17.45 23.76
N GLY A 36 42.30 -16.59 24.62
CA GLY A 36 42.96 -15.36 25.13
C GLY A 36 42.31 -14.02 24.70
N ALA A 37 41.94 -13.02 25.52
CA ALA A 37 42.26 -12.55 26.88
C ALA A 37 43.10 -11.25 26.94
N GLY A 38 42.60 -10.26 27.71
CA GLY A 38 43.43 -9.19 28.31
C GLY A 38 43.12 -7.74 27.89
N GLY A 39 42.82 -6.87 28.87
CA GLY A 39 42.83 -5.41 28.69
C GLY A 39 41.73 -4.65 29.45
N ALA A 40 41.96 -4.31 30.72
CA ALA A 40 41.03 -3.54 31.56
C ALA A 40 41.60 -2.17 31.96
N THR A 41 40.74 -1.17 32.17
CA THR A 41 40.84 -0.17 33.28
C THR A 41 39.56 0.68 33.37
N ALA A 42 39.10 0.91 34.61
CA ALA A 42 38.11 1.92 35.03
C ALA A 42 38.89 3.04 35.80
N PRO A 43 38.32 3.93 36.66
CA PRO A 43 36.92 4.21 37.04
C PRO A 43 36.57 5.72 37.19
N GLY A 44 35.41 6.01 37.81
CA GLY A 44 35.06 7.32 38.42
C GLY A 44 33.84 8.01 37.79
N GLU A 45 32.96 8.72 38.50
CA GLU A 45 32.72 8.82 39.96
C GLU A 45 31.30 9.40 40.18
N ALA A 46 30.65 9.07 41.30
CA ALA A 46 29.38 9.65 41.80
C ALA A 46 29.63 9.99 43.30
N PRO A 47 28.91 10.92 43.97
CA PRO A 47 27.44 11.07 44.05
C PRO A 47 26.98 12.53 43.84
N ASP A 48 25.70 12.97 43.88
CA ASP A 48 24.77 13.11 45.03
C ASP A 48 23.43 13.79 44.55
N THR A 49 22.36 14.06 45.32
CA THR A 49 21.62 13.38 46.42
C THR A 49 20.43 14.28 46.88
N GLU A 50 19.28 13.71 47.27
CA GLU A 50 18.11 14.35 47.99
C GLU A 50 17.31 15.50 47.30
N THR A 51 16.09 15.94 47.67
CA THR A 51 14.92 15.39 48.44
C THR A 51 13.68 16.29 48.25
N GLY A 52 12.46 15.78 48.48
CA GLY A 52 11.26 16.58 48.81
C GLY A 52 10.27 16.78 47.65
N SER A 53 9.02 16.31 47.64
CA SER A 53 7.92 16.29 48.64
C SER A 53 7.20 17.63 48.82
N THR A 54 5.97 17.75 48.31
CA THR A 54 4.72 17.98 49.09
C THR A 54 3.52 18.37 48.21
N VAL A 55 2.32 18.03 48.67
CA VAL A 55 1.00 18.45 48.16
C VAL A 55 0.34 19.36 49.21
N PRO A 56 -0.36 20.43 48.82
CA PRO A 56 -1.71 20.71 49.34
C PRO A 56 -2.70 20.96 48.18
N ALA A 57 -3.92 20.40 48.14
CA ALA A 57 -5.06 20.46 49.07
C ALA A 57 -5.93 21.74 48.93
N ASP A 58 -7.23 21.55 48.75
CA ASP A 58 -8.26 22.55 48.41
C ASP A 58 -8.59 23.55 49.53
N PRO A 59 -9.43 24.56 49.22
CA PRO A 59 -10.49 24.97 50.13
C PRO A 59 -11.91 24.81 49.55
N VAL A 60 -12.84 24.50 50.45
CA VAL A 60 -14.27 24.21 50.22
C VAL A 60 -15.10 25.50 50.06
N GLY A 61 -16.19 25.44 49.27
CA GLY A 61 -17.22 26.49 49.18
C GLY A 61 -18.62 25.95 48.90
N THR A 62 -19.48 25.88 49.93
CA THR A 62 -20.84 25.30 49.92
C THR A 62 -21.93 26.35 49.66
N THR A 63 -23.01 26.06 48.88
CA THR A 63 -24.47 26.24 49.21
C THR A 63 -25.43 26.26 47.99
N VAL A 64 -26.67 25.74 48.17
CA VAL A 64 -27.79 25.45 47.21
C VAL A 64 -29.08 25.19 48.06
N PRO A 65 -30.37 25.31 47.63
CA PRO A 65 -31.13 25.98 46.52
C PRO A 65 -32.14 27.04 47.11
N PRO A 66 -33.49 27.11 46.87
CA PRO A 66 -34.39 26.90 45.70
C PRO A 66 -35.48 28.00 45.42
N SER A 67 -36.15 27.94 44.24
CA SER A 67 -37.60 28.24 43.98
C SER A 67 -37.94 27.88 42.51
N ALA A 68 -38.94 27.06 42.14
CA ALA A 68 -40.43 27.19 42.23
C ALA A 68 -41.03 28.21 41.21
N SER A 69 -42.21 28.05 40.57
CA SER A 69 -43.12 26.91 40.26
C SER A 69 -44.28 27.39 39.32
N GLY A 70 -44.90 26.50 38.52
CA GLY A 70 -46.22 26.70 37.83
C GLY A 70 -46.25 27.61 36.57
N ALA A 71 -47.33 27.67 35.76
CA ALA A 71 -48.56 26.87 35.63
C ALA A 71 -49.24 27.13 34.23
N SER A 72 -50.38 26.49 33.92
CA SER A 72 -50.92 26.30 32.54
C SER A 72 -52.21 27.08 32.16
N SER A 73 -52.56 27.07 30.85
CA SER A 73 -53.93 27.21 30.24
C SER A 73 -54.59 28.61 30.14
N PRO A 74 -55.70 28.82 29.35
CA PRO A 74 -56.24 28.11 28.15
C PRO A 74 -56.84 29.01 27.01
N GLY A 75 -57.30 28.42 25.88
CA GLY A 75 -58.64 28.77 25.29
C GLY A 75 -58.81 29.37 23.87
N ARG A 76 -59.21 28.51 22.89
CA ARG A 76 -60.18 28.68 21.75
C ARG A 76 -60.27 30.00 20.93
N THR A 77 -60.44 29.98 19.59
CA THR A 77 -61.63 29.48 18.85
C THR A 77 -61.39 29.31 17.33
N ILE A 78 -62.12 28.37 16.69
CA ILE A 78 -62.14 27.97 15.25
C ILE A 78 -63.58 27.52 14.89
N PRO A 79 -64.10 27.72 13.64
CA PRO A 79 -63.72 27.01 12.39
C PRO A 79 -63.58 28.02 11.19
N PRO A 80 -63.67 27.69 9.86
CA PRO A 80 -63.81 26.40 9.12
C PRO A 80 -62.79 26.24 7.94
N ALA A 81 -63.11 25.53 6.84
CA ALA A 81 -63.02 24.06 6.66
C ALA A 81 -63.10 23.66 5.15
N SER A 82 -62.55 22.49 4.76
CA SER A 82 -62.82 21.78 3.48
C SER A 82 -62.36 20.31 3.55
N THR A 83 -62.90 19.45 2.69
CA THR A 83 -63.07 18.00 2.91
C THR A 83 -62.15 17.06 2.12
N THR A 84 -61.72 15.94 2.74
CA THR A 84 -61.47 14.64 2.08
C THR A 84 -61.48 13.46 3.09
N PRO A 85 -61.77 12.20 2.70
CA PRO A 85 -61.92 11.07 3.63
C PRO A 85 -60.57 10.46 4.09
N PRO A 86 -60.50 9.84 5.29
CA PRO A 86 -59.27 9.24 5.80
C PRO A 86 -59.01 7.82 5.25
N THR A 87 -57.83 7.62 4.66
CA THR A 87 -57.28 6.28 4.38
C THR A 87 -56.56 5.73 5.62
N ALA A 88 -56.60 4.40 5.82
CA ALA A 88 -56.00 3.73 6.97
C ALA A 88 -54.48 3.96 7.09
N PRO A 89 -53.92 3.99 8.32
CA PRO A 89 -52.50 4.24 8.54
C PRO A 89 -51.64 3.09 7.99
N ALA A 90 -50.79 3.39 7.02
CA ALA A 90 -49.75 2.48 6.55
C ALA A 90 -48.62 2.38 7.59
N THR A 91 -48.22 1.15 7.91
CA THR A 91 -47.07 0.85 8.77
C THR A 91 -45.80 1.56 8.28
N THR A 92 -45.17 2.35 9.14
CA THR A 92 -43.88 2.97 8.85
C THR A 92 -42.79 1.91 8.73
N GLN A 93 -42.40 1.56 7.50
CA GLN A 93 -41.12 0.88 7.27
C GLN A 93 -39.98 1.83 7.68
N PRO A 94 -38.91 1.32 8.34
CA PRO A 94 -37.72 2.11 8.58
C PRO A 94 -37.10 2.60 7.26
N THR A 95 -37.01 3.91 7.09
CA THR A 95 -36.31 4.53 5.95
C THR A 95 -34.86 4.07 5.93
N ALA A 96 -34.48 3.28 4.92
CA ALA A 96 -33.09 2.90 4.71
C ALA A 96 -32.24 4.18 4.48
N PRO A 97 -31.06 4.32 5.10
CA PRO A 97 -30.18 5.46 4.85
C PRO A 97 -29.80 5.57 3.36
N PRO A 98 -29.58 6.79 2.81
CA PRO A 98 -29.26 6.95 1.40
C PRO A 98 -27.90 6.33 1.03
N ALA A 99 -27.92 5.15 0.41
CA ALA A 99 -26.74 4.57 -0.20
C ALA A 99 -26.45 5.28 -1.54
N GLY A 100 -25.54 6.25 -1.56
CA GLY A 100 -25.31 7.00 -2.80
C GLY A 100 -24.32 8.17 -2.77
N GLY A 101 -23.22 8.10 -2.03
CA GLY A 101 -22.14 9.06 -2.22
C GLY A 101 -21.42 8.84 -3.56
N LYS A 102 -21.07 9.93 -4.28
CA LYS A 102 -20.34 9.87 -5.56
C LYS A 102 -19.06 9.03 -5.38
N GLN A 103 -18.83 8.06 -6.26
CA GLN A 103 -17.61 7.25 -6.24
C GLN A 103 -16.44 7.99 -6.92
N VAL A 104 -15.24 7.86 -6.37
CA VAL A 104 -13.97 8.37 -6.93
C VAL A 104 -12.90 7.29 -6.90
N ARG A 105 -12.00 7.32 -7.88
CA ARG A 105 -10.93 6.33 -8.03
C ARG A 105 -9.72 6.71 -7.18
N VAL A 106 -9.16 5.74 -6.47
CA VAL A 106 -7.92 5.82 -5.69
C VAL A 106 -7.00 4.66 -6.04
N ALA A 107 -5.72 4.77 -5.69
CA ALA A 107 -4.74 3.69 -5.76
C ALA A 107 -4.57 3.02 -4.39
N VAL A 108 -4.50 1.69 -4.37
CA VAL A 108 -4.07 0.89 -3.21
C VAL A 108 -2.93 -0.03 -3.64
N TYR A 109 -2.13 -0.50 -2.68
CA TYR A 109 -0.93 -1.30 -2.97
C TYR A 109 -1.11 -2.73 -2.48
N PHE A 110 -1.27 -3.64 -3.43
CA PHE A 110 -1.22 -5.07 -3.22
C PHE A 110 0.20 -5.58 -3.46
N LEU A 111 0.41 -6.89 -3.37
CA LEU A 111 1.66 -7.54 -3.75
C LEU A 111 1.51 -8.21 -5.11
N HIS A 112 2.52 -8.11 -5.98
CA HIS A 112 2.68 -8.97 -7.16
C HIS A 112 4.03 -9.68 -7.01
N GLY A 113 3.99 -11.00 -6.86
CA GLY A 113 5.08 -11.73 -6.20
C GLY A 113 5.32 -11.18 -4.80
N GLU A 114 6.58 -10.84 -4.50
CA GLU A 114 7.01 -10.30 -3.19
C GLU A 114 7.02 -8.76 -3.14
N ARG A 115 6.62 -8.07 -4.22
CA ARG A 115 6.80 -6.61 -4.36
C ARG A 115 5.48 -5.85 -4.42
N VAL A 116 5.50 -4.60 -3.95
CA VAL A 116 4.31 -3.73 -3.99
C VAL A 116 3.88 -3.39 -5.42
N SER A 117 2.58 -3.46 -5.68
CA SER A 117 1.96 -3.27 -7.00
C SER A 117 0.66 -2.45 -6.86
N PRO A 118 0.51 -1.33 -7.59
CA PRO A 118 -0.64 -0.45 -7.47
C PRO A 118 -1.87 -0.97 -8.22
N ALA A 119 -3.03 -0.91 -7.58
CA ALA A 119 -4.32 -1.34 -8.12
C ALA A 119 -5.42 -0.26 -7.92
N PRO A 120 -6.38 -0.14 -8.87
CA PRO A 120 -7.47 0.81 -8.77
C PRO A 120 -8.57 0.35 -7.82
N ARG A 121 -9.02 1.24 -6.93
CA ARG A 121 -10.22 1.04 -6.12
C ARG A 121 -11.16 2.23 -6.26
N SER A 122 -12.46 1.97 -6.17
CA SER A 122 -13.49 3.00 -6.05
C SER A 122 -13.83 3.20 -4.59
N VAL A 123 -13.82 4.45 -4.12
CA VAL A 123 -14.21 4.84 -2.76
C VAL A 123 -15.18 6.01 -2.81
N THR A 124 -16.06 6.10 -1.80
CA THR A 124 -16.97 7.23 -1.66
C THR A 124 -16.19 8.54 -1.52
N ALA A 125 -16.58 9.55 -2.28
CA ALA A 125 -15.95 10.87 -2.28
C ALA A 125 -16.12 11.60 -0.93
N PRO A 126 -15.14 12.42 -0.51
CA PRO A 126 -13.87 12.68 -1.17
C PRO A 126 -12.87 11.52 -1.06
N ALA A 127 -11.91 11.46 -1.99
CA ALA A 127 -10.80 10.51 -1.90
C ALA A 127 -9.98 10.82 -0.63
N THR A 128 -9.92 9.86 0.32
CA THR A 128 -9.23 10.02 1.60
C THR A 128 -8.31 8.82 1.88
N ALA A 129 -7.25 9.04 2.63
CA ALA A 129 -6.35 7.96 3.08
C ALA A 129 -7.11 6.87 3.85
N ALA A 130 -8.08 7.24 4.70
CA ALA A 130 -8.94 6.29 5.39
C ALA A 130 -9.83 5.47 4.43
N GLY A 131 -10.38 6.10 3.38
CA GLY A 131 -11.12 5.38 2.34
C GLY A 131 -10.25 4.40 1.56
N ALA A 132 -9.06 4.82 1.14
CA ALA A 132 -8.10 3.98 0.42
C ALA A 132 -7.60 2.81 1.28
N LEU A 133 -7.27 3.03 2.56
CA LEU A 133 -6.88 1.96 3.47
C LEU A 133 -8.01 0.97 3.75
N ARG A 134 -9.27 1.40 3.92
CA ARG A 134 -10.40 0.45 3.99
C ARG A 134 -10.52 -0.38 2.71
N ALA A 135 -10.31 0.23 1.54
CA ALA A 135 -10.34 -0.47 0.24
C ALA A 135 -9.16 -1.45 0.05
N LEU A 136 -8.03 -1.22 0.72
CA LEU A 136 -6.87 -2.12 0.83
C LEU A 136 -7.15 -3.29 1.79
N LEU A 137 -7.67 -3.00 3.00
CA LEU A 137 -7.99 -4.00 4.02
C LEU A 137 -9.06 -5.00 3.57
N ALA A 138 -9.95 -4.58 2.66
CA ALA A 138 -10.90 -5.46 1.97
C ALA A 138 -10.23 -6.53 1.06
N GLY A 139 -8.91 -6.43 0.83
CA GLY A 139 -8.14 -7.38 0.02
C GLY A 139 -8.34 -7.23 -1.49
N PRO A 140 -7.56 -7.98 -2.29
CA PRO A 140 -7.65 -7.97 -3.74
C PRO A 140 -8.94 -8.65 -4.20
N ASN A 141 -9.63 -8.02 -5.15
CA ASN A 141 -10.86 -8.49 -5.79
C ASN A 141 -10.60 -9.56 -6.87
N GLY A 142 -11.66 -10.07 -7.52
CA GLY A 142 -11.53 -11.14 -8.51
C GLY A 142 -10.64 -10.81 -9.71
N PHE A 143 -10.70 -9.58 -10.23
CA PHE A 143 -9.84 -9.12 -11.32
C PHE A 143 -8.39 -8.96 -10.86
N GLU A 144 -8.17 -8.37 -9.68
CA GLU A 144 -6.85 -8.22 -9.06
C GLU A 144 -6.18 -9.59 -8.87
N ARG A 145 -6.87 -10.56 -8.26
CA ARG A 145 -6.36 -11.93 -8.06
C ARG A 145 -6.16 -12.69 -9.37
N GLY A 146 -7.00 -12.44 -10.38
CA GLY A 146 -6.85 -13.00 -11.73
C GLY A 146 -5.59 -12.53 -12.46
N HIS A 147 -4.97 -11.44 -11.98
CA HIS A 147 -3.65 -10.96 -12.40
C HIS A 147 -2.64 -11.10 -11.25
N GLU A 148 -2.75 -12.12 -10.40
CA GLU A 148 -1.74 -12.44 -9.37
C GLU A 148 -1.52 -11.38 -8.27
N ARG A 149 -2.45 -10.42 -8.08
CA ARG A 149 -2.34 -9.47 -6.97
C ARG A 149 -2.81 -10.14 -5.68
N THR A 150 -1.92 -10.17 -4.69
CA THR A 150 -2.12 -10.81 -3.37
C THR A 150 -2.00 -9.79 -2.24
N THR A 151 -2.19 -10.21 -0.99
CA THR A 151 -2.02 -9.34 0.18
C THR A 151 -1.43 -10.12 1.34
N ALA A 152 -0.51 -9.52 2.08
CA ALA A 152 0.03 -10.07 3.32
C ALA A 152 -0.81 -9.64 4.56
N ILE A 153 -1.80 -8.78 4.37
CA ILE A 153 -2.68 -8.27 5.44
C ILE A 153 -3.68 -9.37 5.86
N PRO A 154 -3.76 -9.74 7.16
CA PRO A 154 -4.72 -10.74 7.63
C PRO A 154 -6.18 -10.36 7.36
N ALA A 155 -6.94 -11.28 6.79
CA ALA A 155 -8.34 -11.07 6.45
C ALA A 155 -9.19 -10.81 7.71
N GLY A 156 -9.93 -9.69 7.73
CA GLY A 156 -10.66 -9.21 8.91
C GLY A 156 -9.89 -8.19 9.75
N THR A 157 -8.71 -7.74 9.32
CA THR A 157 -8.10 -6.51 9.88
C THR A 157 -9.02 -5.31 9.62
N GLU A 158 -9.25 -4.49 10.63
CA GLU A 158 -10.12 -3.30 10.57
C GLU A 158 -9.31 -2.01 10.74
N LEU A 159 -9.72 -0.93 10.06
CA LEU A 159 -9.20 0.41 10.31
C LEU A 159 -10.03 1.06 11.41
N ARG A 160 -9.48 1.09 12.64
CA ARG A 160 -10.13 1.67 13.82
C ARG A 160 -10.13 3.19 13.78
N SER A 161 -8.98 3.80 13.51
CA SER A 161 -8.87 5.25 13.31
C SER A 161 -7.70 5.64 12.39
N LEU A 162 -7.78 6.86 11.84
CA LEU A 162 -6.69 7.48 11.09
C LEU A 162 -6.69 8.98 11.36
N ALA A 163 -5.53 9.51 11.73
CA ALA A 163 -5.30 10.94 11.88
C ALA A 163 -4.01 11.35 11.15
N VAL A 164 -4.05 12.46 10.42
CA VAL A 164 -2.87 13.04 9.75
C VAL A 164 -2.48 14.33 10.45
N ARG A 165 -1.22 14.44 10.88
CA ARG A 165 -0.62 15.66 11.43
C ARG A 165 0.81 15.79 10.91
N ASP A 166 1.19 16.96 10.44
CA ASP A 166 2.57 17.30 10.06
C ASP A 166 3.22 16.30 9.09
N GLY A 167 2.44 15.80 8.11
CA GLY A 167 2.87 14.79 7.14
C GLY A 167 2.85 13.34 7.64
N VAL A 168 2.58 13.10 8.92
CA VAL A 168 2.53 11.75 9.52
C VAL A 168 1.09 11.28 9.63
N ALA A 169 0.76 10.14 9.02
CA ALA A 169 -0.50 9.43 9.25
C ALA A 169 -0.33 8.45 10.42
N THR A 170 -0.99 8.72 11.55
CA THR A 170 -1.19 7.71 12.59
C THR A 170 -2.34 6.80 12.17
N VAL A 171 -2.04 5.52 11.95
CA VAL A 171 -2.97 4.49 11.47
C VAL A 171 -3.17 3.47 12.58
N ASP A 172 -4.39 3.41 13.11
CA ASP A 172 -4.79 2.48 14.17
C ASP A 172 -5.61 1.34 13.56
N LEU A 173 -5.08 0.12 13.63
CA LEU A 173 -5.69 -1.09 13.09
C LEU A 173 -6.16 -2.00 14.25
N SER A 174 -7.03 -2.97 13.96
CA SER A 174 -7.31 -4.02 14.94
C SER A 174 -6.09 -4.93 15.15
N GLY A 175 -5.89 -5.44 16.37
CA GLY A 175 -4.73 -6.29 16.73
C GLY A 175 -4.50 -7.49 15.81
N ARG A 176 -5.57 -7.95 15.15
CA ARG A 176 -5.59 -8.93 14.04
C ARG A 176 -4.59 -8.65 12.91
N TYR A 177 -4.12 -7.40 12.75
CA TYR A 177 -3.06 -7.08 11.79
C TYR A 177 -1.72 -7.78 12.09
N ASP A 178 -1.46 -8.11 13.36
CA ASP A 178 -0.27 -8.86 13.83
C ASP A 178 -0.48 -10.39 13.77
N ASP A 179 -1.64 -10.87 13.28
CA ASP A 179 -1.91 -12.31 13.17
C ASP A 179 -1.01 -12.94 12.08
N GLY A 180 -0.12 -13.85 12.49
CA GLY A 180 0.54 -14.85 11.65
C GLY A 180 1.50 -14.35 10.57
N GLY A 181 2.16 -15.29 9.89
CA GLY A 181 3.17 -15.03 8.85
C GLY A 181 4.59 -14.82 9.41
N GLY A 182 5.60 -15.09 8.57
CA GLY A 182 7.01 -14.80 8.89
C GLY A 182 7.37 -13.34 8.67
N ALA A 183 8.61 -12.95 8.99
CA ALA A 183 9.06 -11.56 8.94
C ALA A 183 8.89 -10.86 7.59
N LEU A 184 9.08 -11.58 6.46
CA LEU A 184 8.80 -11.05 5.12
C LEU A 184 7.31 -10.66 4.96
N SER A 185 6.38 -11.47 5.47
CA SER A 185 4.93 -11.15 5.45
C SER A 185 4.60 -9.94 6.35
N MET A 186 5.30 -9.81 7.48
CA MET A 186 5.16 -8.67 8.39
C MET A 186 5.69 -7.37 7.76
N ARG A 187 6.87 -7.38 7.12
CA ARG A 187 7.37 -6.24 6.33
C ARG A 187 6.44 -5.91 5.18
N ALA A 188 5.96 -6.92 4.44
CA ALA A 188 5.09 -6.73 3.28
C ALA A 188 3.75 -6.06 3.64
N ARG A 189 3.07 -6.49 4.72
CA ARG A 189 1.80 -5.87 5.13
C ARG A 189 1.98 -4.41 5.58
N LEU A 190 3.12 -4.08 6.22
CA LEU A 190 3.47 -2.69 6.55
C LEU A 190 3.70 -1.86 5.28
N ALA A 191 4.48 -2.37 4.32
CA ALA A 191 4.74 -1.72 3.04
C ALA A 191 3.44 -1.39 2.29
N GLN A 192 2.49 -2.33 2.21
CA GLN A 192 1.19 -2.12 1.58
C GLN A 192 0.40 -0.93 2.18
N VAL A 193 0.40 -0.81 3.52
CA VAL A 193 -0.24 0.32 4.22
C VAL A 193 0.50 1.63 3.96
N VAL A 194 1.82 1.63 4.08
CA VAL A 194 2.67 2.82 3.87
C VAL A 194 2.54 3.35 2.45
N TYR A 195 2.66 2.50 1.43
CA TYR A 195 2.53 2.90 0.04
C TYR A 195 1.15 3.44 -0.31
N THR A 196 0.08 2.85 0.26
CA THR A 196 -1.30 3.31 0.08
C THR A 196 -1.57 4.64 0.77
N ALA A 197 -1.14 4.81 2.03
CA ALA A 197 -1.31 6.06 2.77
C ALA A 197 -0.53 7.22 2.14
N THR A 198 0.71 6.97 1.70
CA THR A 198 1.59 7.97 1.05
C THR A 198 1.23 8.31 -0.39
N ARG A 199 0.11 7.80 -0.95
CA ARG A 199 -0.46 8.34 -2.21
C ARG A 199 -1.11 9.71 -2.04
N PHE A 200 -1.46 10.07 -0.80
CA PHE A 200 -2.06 11.35 -0.49
C PHE A 200 -0.93 12.34 -0.19
N PRO A 201 -0.79 13.47 -0.94
CA PRO A 201 0.36 14.38 -0.78
C PRO A 201 0.53 14.98 0.63
N SER A 202 -0.51 14.94 1.47
CA SER A 202 -0.46 15.32 2.88
C SER A 202 0.14 14.26 3.81
N VAL A 203 0.57 13.11 3.28
CA VAL A 203 1.13 11.98 4.04
C VAL A 203 2.48 11.57 3.45
N THR A 204 3.55 11.78 4.20
CA THR A 204 4.93 11.40 3.85
C THR A 204 5.37 10.11 4.56
N SER A 205 4.80 9.81 5.73
CA SER A 205 5.14 8.65 6.56
C SER A 205 3.95 8.18 7.40
N VAL A 206 4.06 6.97 7.94
CA VAL A 206 3.03 6.31 8.76
C VAL A 206 3.57 5.95 10.12
N ARG A 207 2.76 6.16 11.17
CA ARG A 207 2.96 5.61 12.50
C ARG A 207 1.84 4.61 12.79
N PHE A 208 2.20 3.41 13.23
CA PHE A 208 1.24 2.33 13.47
C PHE A 208 0.78 2.28 14.93
N ALA A 209 -0.50 1.99 15.12
CA ALA A 209 -1.11 1.60 16.38
C ALA A 209 -1.98 0.35 16.18
N LEU A 210 -2.10 -0.47 17.23
CA LEU A 210 -2.98 -1.62 17.29
C LEU A 210 -3.89 -1.51 18.51
N ASP A 211 -5.20 -1.56 18.28
CA ASP A 211 -6.23 -1.40 19.31
C ASP A 211 -5.99 -0.16 20.21
N GLY A 212 -5.60 0.96 19.60
CA GLY A 212 -5.29 2.23 20.25
C GLY A 212 -3.89 2.32 20.88
N LYS A 213 -3.08 1.25 20.86
CA LYS A 213 -1.73 1.23 21.44
C LYS A 213 -0.66 1.45 20.37
N PRO A 214 0.26 2.43 20.52
CA PRO A 214 1.36 2.62 19.57
C PRO A 214 2.25 1.38 19.47
N VAL A 215 2.55 0.95 18.24
CA VAL A 215 3.47 -0.16 17.97
C VAL A 215 4.91 0.38 17.92
N ARG A 216 5.83 -0.27 18.64
CA ARG A 216 7.28 0.05 18.60
C ARG A 216 8.11 -1.00 17.85
N HIS A 217 7.70 -2.25 17.91
CA HIS A 217 8.26 -3.38 17.17
C HIS A 217 7.12 -4.21 16.61
N PHE A 218 7.26 -4.74 15.39
CA PHE A 218 6.21 -5.50 14.72
C PHE A 218 6.73 -6.82 14.15
N GLY A 219 5.98 -7.91 14.38
CA GLY A 219 6.40 -9.28 14.06
C GLY A 219 7.53 -9.82 14.95
N GLY A 220 7.77 -11.13 14.87
CA GLY A 220 8.71 -11.85 15.75
C GLY A 220 10.20 -11.48 15.58
N GLU A 221 10.60 -10.95 14.43
CA GLU A 221 11.95 -10.40 14.19
C GLU A 221 12.05 -8.90 14.53
N GLY A 222 10.94 -8.25 14.88
CA GLY A 222 10.91 -6.90 15.45
C GLY A 222 11.25 -5.76 14.48
N VAL A 223 10.43 -5.56 13.43
CA VAL A 223 10.53 -4.36 12.58
C VAL A 223 10.40 -3.10 13.44
N ASP A 224 11.41 -2.23 13.43
CA ASP A 224 11.43 -1.00 14.24
C ASP A 224 10.41 0.03 13.71
N LEU A 225 9.43 0.34 14.56
CA LEU A 225 8.38 1.34 14.34
C LEU A 225 8.40 2.44 15.42
N THR A 226 9.52 2.61 16.14
CA THR A 226 9.70 3.69 17.13
C THR A 226 9.55 5.07 16.49
N ARG A 227 10.04 5.24 15.26
CA ARG A 227 9.80 6.39 14.38
C ARG A 227 8.68 6.12 13.35
N PRO A 228 8.11 7.16 12.72
CA PRO A 228 7.30 6.97 11.52
C PRO A 228 8.13 6.32 10.41
N VAL A 229 7.49 5.48 9.61
CA VAL A 229 8.11 4.80 8.47
C VAL A 229 7.54 5.28 7.14
N GLY A 230 8.39 5.42 6.14
CA GLY A 230 8.08 5.87 4.79
C GLY A 230 8.43 4.82 3.74
N ARG A 231 8.25 5.15 2.46
CA ARG A 231 8.48 4.21 1.34
C ARG A 231 9.91 3.64 1.30
N ALA A 232 10.91 4.46 1.67
CA ALA A 232 12.32 4.07 1.70
C ALA A 232 12.63 2.94 2.71
N ASP A 233 11.80 2.76 3.74
CA ASP A 233 11.96 1.67 4.73
C ASP A 233 11.58 0.28 4.17
N PHE A 234 11.00 0.26 2.96
CA PHE A 234 10.51 -0.92 2.25
C PHE A 234 11.02 -0.97 0.79
N GLU A 235 12.21 -0.40 0.53
CA GLU A 235 12.84 -0.39 -0.79
C GLU A 235 13.10 -1.82 -1.33
N ASP A 236 13.43 -2.76 -0.43
CA ASP A 236 13.54 -4.21 -0.69
C ASP A 236 12.26 -4.83 -1.29
N LEU A 237 11.10 -4.32 -0.87
CA LEU A 237 9.78 -4.75 -1.32
C LEU A 237 9.24 -3.92 -2.50
N THR A 238 10.07 -3.05 -3.07
CA THR A 238 9.69 -2.15 -4.16
C THR A 238 10.31 -2.62 -5.48
N PRO A 239 9.57 -2.67 -6.61
CA PRO A 239 10.18 -3.01 -7.89
C PRO A 239 11.16 -1.93 -8.34
N ALA A 240 12.23 -2.35 -9.04
CA ALA A 240 13.27 -1.44 -9.49
C ALA A 240 12.69 -0.31 -10.35
N VAL A 241 11.69 -0.60 -11.21
CA VAL A 241 10.78 0.39 -11.78
C VAL A 241 9.36 0.14 -11.26
N LEU A 242 8.83 1.06 -10.46
CA LEU A 242 7.45 1.08 -9.98
C LEU A 242 6.62 2.03 -10.86
N VAL A 243 5.77 1.47 -11.70
CA VAL A 243 4.78 2.24 -12.48
C VAL A 243 3.56 2.50 -11.59
N GLU A 244 3.27 3.76 -11.28
CA GLU A 244 2.13 4.17 -10.44
C GLU A 244 0.92 4.64 -11.27
N SER A 245 1.10 4.86 -12.57
CA SER A 245 0.05 5.00 -13.59
C SER A 245 0.63 4.68 -14.98
N PRO A 246 -0.11 4.01 -15.89
CA PRO A 246 -1.43 3.39 -15.66
C PRO A 246 -1.38 2.32 -14.57
N MET A 247 -2.54 2.00 -13.99
CA MET A 247 -2.70 0.85 -13.10
C MET A 247 -3.38 -0.30 -13.83
N ILE A 248 -3.41 -1.45 -13.18
CA ILE A 248 -3.94 -2.69 -13.74
C ILE A 248 -5.41 -2.53 -14.18
N GLY A 249 -5.74 -3.04 -15.36
CA GLY A 249 -7.07 -2.92 -15.96
C GLY A 249 -7.41 -1.54 -16.54
N ASP A 250 -6.50 -0.57 -16.52
CA ASP A 250 -6.79 0.74 -17.11
C ASP A 250 -6.96 0.71 -18.62
N THR A 251 -7.93 1.46 -19.12
CA THR A 251 -8.05 1.76 -20.54
C THR A 251 -7.19 2.97 -20.90
N ILE A 252 -6.17 2.78 -21.73
CA ILE A 252 -5.22 3.82 -22.12
C ILE A 252 -5.38 4.20 -23.60
N GLY A 253 -5.31 5.50 -23.89
CA GLY A 253 -5.28 6.04 -25.26
C GLY A 253 -3.92 6.64 -25.59
N SER A 254 -3.65 6.91 -26.86
CA SER A 254 -2.37 7.48 -27.31
C SER A 254 -2.46 9.02 -27.42
N PRO A 255 -1.48 9.78 -26.88
CA PRO A 255 -0.38 9.32 -26.03
C PRO A 255 -0.85 9.00 -24.60
N VAL A 256 -0.19 8.05 -23.94
CA VAL A 256 -0.44 7.70 -22.53
C VAL A 256 0.61 8.36 -21.63
N ARG A 257 0.17 8.94 -20.50
CA ARG A 257 1.07 9.40 -19.45
C ARG A 257 1.43 8.22 -18.54
N VAL A 258 2.72 7.88 -18.48
CA VAL A 258 3.29 6.81 -17.66
C VAL A 258 4.19 7.43 -16.62
N TRP A 259 3.89 7.24 -15.34
CA TRP A 259 4.62 7.87 -14.25
C TRP A 259 4.77 6.97 -13.03
N GLY A 260 5.77 7.25 -12.21
CA GLY A 260 6.09 6.45 -11.03
C GLY A 260 7.47 6.77 -10.47
N THR A 261 8.15 5.73 -9.97
CA THR A 261 9.50 5.85 -9.39
C THR A 261 10.41 4.71 -9.85
N ALA A 262 11.71 4.96 -9.94
CA ALA A 262 12.69 3.92 -10.22
C ALA A 262 13.95 4.06 -9.36
N ASN A 263 14.54 2.94 -8.96
CA ASN A 263 15.86 2.86 -8.33
C ASN A 263 16.70 1.86 -9.12
N THR A 264 17.55 2.39 -9.98
CA THR A 264 18.15 1.62 -11.06
C THR A 264 19.48 2.22 -11.52
N PHE A 265 20.40 1.40 -12.04
CA PHE A 265 21.77 1.83 -12.38
C PHE A 265 21.78 2.92 -13.47
N GLU A 266 22.29 4.13 -13.18
CA GLU A 266 22.21 5.31 -14.08
C GLU A 266 20.77 5.79 -14.41
N ALA A 267 19.76 5.33 -13.66
CA ALA A 267 18.35 5.75 -13.77
C ALA A 267 17.62 5.44 -15.11
N ALA A 268 18.27 4.81 -16.09
CA ALA A 268 17.85 4.69 -17.49
C ALA A 268 17.03 3.40 -17.85
N PHE A 269 15.70 3.42 -17.69
CA PHE A 269 14.84 2.23 -17.81
C PHE A 269 14.16 2.11 -19.18
N GLY A 270 13.65 0.91 -19.49
CA GLY A 270 12.81 0.66 -20.67
C GLY A 270 11.31 0.61 -20.32
N LEU A 271 10.47 1.11 -21.22
CA LEU A 271 9.03 0.84 -21.24
C LEU A 271 8.65 0.22 -22.59
N ARG A 272 7.84 -0.84 -22.55
CA ARG A 272 7.28 -1.48 -23.74
C ARG A 272 5.77 -1.61 -23.58
N ILE A 273 5.02 -1.25 -24.62
CA ILE A 273 3.58 -1.46 -24.71
C ILE A 273 3.33 -2.48 -25.83
N VAL A 274 2.65 -3.58 -25.52
CA VAL A 274 2.25 -4.62 -26.49
C VAL A 274 0.73 -4.75 -26.58
N ASP A 275 0.23 -5.19 -27.73
CA ASP A 275 -1.17 -5.62 -27.89
C ASP A 275 -1.38 -7.10 -27.55
N ALA A 276 -2.64 -7.57 -27.54
CA ALA A 276 -3.01 -8.96 -27.28
C ALA A 276 -2.44 -10.02 -28.26
N ALA A 277 -1.62 -9.62 -29.24
CA ALA A 277 -0.88 -10.51 -30.13
C ALA A 277 0.65 -10.33 -29.99
N ASP A 278 1.10 -9.82 -28.84
CA ASP A 278 2.49 -9.47 -28.48
C ASP A 278 3.17 -8.48 -29.43
N ARG A 279 2.40 -7.74 -30.24
CA ARG A 279 2.97 -6.77 -31.17
C ARG A 279 3.26 -5.47 -30.43
N THR A 280 4.49 -5.00 -30.53
CA THR A 280 4.93 -3.75 -29.89
C THR A 280 4.21 -2.55 -30.49
N ALA A 281 3.36 -1.91 -29.69
CA ALA A 281 2.65 -0.67 -30.01
C ALA A 281 3.48 0.58 -29.69
N ALA A 282 4.39 0.47 -28.69
CA ALA A 282 5.45 1.43 -28.41
C ALA A 282 6.60 0.74 -27.65
N GLN A 283 7.82 1.24 -27.86
CA GLN A 283 8.98 0.95 -27.02
C GLN A 283 9.76 2.26 -26.85
N VAL A 284 10.04 2.64 -25.61
CA VAL A 284 10.75 3.88 -25.28
C VAL A 284 11.73 3.64 -24.14
N HIS A 285 12.79 4.45 -24.10
CA HIS A 285 13.68 4.55 -22.94
C HIS A 285 13.28 5.78 -22.13
N GLY A 286 13.37 5.66 -20.81
CA GLY A 286 13.07 6.71 -19.84
C GLY A 286 14.23 6.88 -18.87
N MET A 287 14.31 8.05 -18.24
CA MET A 287 15.21 8.28 -17.11
C MET A 287 14.41 8.72 -15.90
N ALA A 288 14.73 8.17 -14.73
CA ALA A 288 14.27 8.73 -13.47
C ALA A 288 15.18 9.89 -13.03
N SER A 289 14.68 10.75 -12.14
CA SER A 289 15.43 11.89 -11.60
C SER A 289 16.64 11.52 -10.73
N SER A 290 16.78 10.24 -10.38
CA SER A 290 17.89 9.66 -9.63
C SER A 290 17.97 8.15 -9.89
N GLY A 291 19.11 7.54 -9.58
CA GLY A 291 19.37 6.11 -9.75
C GLY A 291 20.51 5.63 -8.86
N SER A 292 21.05 4.44 -9.18
CA SER A 292 22.21 3.82 -8.54
C SER A 292 22.15 3.83 -7.00
N GLY A 293 21.07 3.28 -6.44
CA GLY A 293 20.84 3.18 -5.00
C GLY A 293 19.94 4.29 -4.43
N THR A 294 19.70 5.37 -5.18
CA THR A 294 18.74 6.43 -4.80
C THR A 294 17.53 6.39 -5.72
N ARG A 295 16.33 6.16 -5.16
CA ARG A 295 15.07 6.10 -5.92
C ARG A 295 14.67 7.49 -6.44
N GLY A 296 14.62 7.64 -7.76
CA GLY A 296 14.09 8.80 -8.45
C GLY A 296 12.62 8.67 -8.85
N THR A 297 12.03 9.78 -9.28
CA THR A 297 10.71 9.88 -9.91
C THR A 297 10.84 9.92 -11.44
N PHE A 298 9.80 9.49 -12.16
CA PHE A 298 9.69 9.70 -13.61
C PHE A 298 8.25 10.03 -14.02
N ASP A 299 8.09 10.78 -15.11
CA ASP A 299 6.81 11.15 -15.71
C ASP A 299 7.00 11.33 -17.22
N LEU A 300 6.44 10.43 -18.02
CA LEU A 300 6.68 10.31 -19.45
C LEU A 300 5.36 10.33 -20.22
N THR A 301 5.32 11.04 -21.35
CA THR A 301 4.20 10.99 -22.29
C THR A 301 4.60 10.09 -23.46
N VAL A 302 4.04 8.88 -23.51
CA VAL A 302 4.41 7.81 -24.45
C VAL A 302 3.38 7.75 -25.59
N PRO A 303 3.74 8.19 -26.82
CA PRO A 303 2.92 7.92 -27.99
C PRO A 303 3.02 6.44 -28.38
N PHE A 304 1.89 5.79 -28.62
CA PHE A 304 1.82 4.43 -29.18
C PHE A 304 0.90 4.36 -30.40
N ARG A 305 1.01 3.28 -31.18
CA ARG A 305 0.09 3.00 -32.29
C ARG A 305 -0.40 1.56 -32.19
N THR A 306 -1.71 1.36 -32.16
CA THR A 306 -2.33 0.03 -32.27
C THR A 306 -3.23 -0.06 -33.50
N ALA A 307 -3.26 -1.23 -34.13
CA ALA A 307 -4.15 -1.51 -35.25
C ALA A 307 -5.62 -1.66 -34.79
N ARG A 308 -5.86 -2.09 -33.55
CA ARG A 308 -7.19 -2.33 -32.95
C ARG A 308 -7.15 -2.01 -31.46
N GLY A 309 -8.27 -1.53 -30.92
CA GLY A 309 -8.44 -1.51 -29.47
C GLY A 309 -8.65 -2.92 -28.92
N GLY A 310 -8.25 -3.18 -27.68
CA GLY A 310 -8.33 -4.49 -27.04
C GLY A 310 -7.36 -4.64 -25.87
N PRO A 311 -7.20 -5.84 -25.30
CA PRO A 311 -6.21 -6.09 -24.26
C PRO A 311 -4.78 -5.79 -24.74
N GLY A 312 -3.92 -5.46 -23.80
CA GLY A 312 -2.49 -5.26 -24.00
C GLY A 312 -1.78 -5.19 -22.66
N GLU A 313 -0.48 -4.95 -22.69
CA GLU A 313 0.35 -4.87 -21.51
C GLU A 313 1.36 -3.72 -21.64
N LEU A 314 1.60 -3.03 -20.52
CA LEU A 314 2.76 -2.17 -20.33
C LEU A 314 3.76 -2.90 -19.42
N THR A 315 4.92 -3.22 -19.96
CA THR A 315 6.05 -3.79 -19.22
C THR A 315 7.08 -2.68 -18.94
N ALA A 316 7.57 -2.58 -17.71
CA ALA A 316 8.76 -1.81 -17.37
C ALA A 316 9.97 -2.74 -17.20
N THR A 317 11.06 -2.46 -17.91
CA THR A 317 12.27 -3.31 -17.93
C THR A 317 13.51 -2.57 -17.49
N TRP A 318 14.44 -3.30 -16.90
CA TRP A 318 15.72 -2.78 -16.41
C TRP A 318 16.90 -3.65 -16.87
N ASP A 319 18.03 -3.05 -17.24
CA ASP A 319 19.29 -3.75 -17.54
C ASP A 319 20.07 -4.05 -16.25
N SER A 320 19.87 -5.26 -15.71
CA SER A 320 20.50 -5.73 -14.46
C SER A 320 22.02 -5.48 -14.45
N ALA A 321 22.51 -4.74 -13.44
CA ALA A 321 23.94 -4.46 -13.28
C ALA A 321 24.77 -5.70 -12.86
N GLU A 322 24.10 -6.77 -12.42
CA GLU A 322 24.75 -8.02 -11.98
C GLU A 322 25.06 -8.95 -13.17
N ASP A 323 24.16 -9.06 -14.15
CA ASP A 323 24.26 -10.02 -15.25
C ASP A 323 23.95 -9.46 -16.66
N GLY A 324 23.72 -8.14 -16.78
CA GLY A 324 23.46 -7.45 -18.04
C GLY A 324 22.14 -7.84 -18.72
N ARG A 325 21.22 -8.50 -18.01
CA ARG A 325 19.95 -8.96 -18.59
C ARG A 325 18.84 -7.94 -18.39
N LEU A 326 17.97 -7.82 -19.40
CA LEU A 326 16.69 -7.14 -19.30
C LEU A 326 15.77 -7.93 -18.36
N VAL A 327 15.54 -7.39 -17.16
CA VAL A 327 14.60 -7.90 -16.17
C VAL A 327 13.30 -7.10 -16.26
N ALA A 328 12.16 -7.79 -16.41
CA ALA A 328 10.85 -7.17 -16.23
C ALA A 328 10.63 -6.90 -14.72
N THR A 329 10.30 -5.66 -14.37
CA THR A 329 10.17 -5.23 -12.96
C THR A 329 8.76 -4.78 -12.60
N ALA A 330 7.94 -4.42 -13.60
CA ALA A 330 6.50 -4.24 -13.45
C ALA A 330 5.76 -4.66 -14.73
N GLU A 331 4.68 -5.40 -14.55
CA GLU A 331 3.77 -5.87 -15.59
C GLU A 331 2.37 -5.31 -15.33
N VAL A 332 1.94 -4.39 -16.17
CA VAL A 332 0.69 -3.64 -16.02
C VAL A 332 -0.27 -4.03 -17.16
N PRO A 333 -1.19 -4.98 -16.94
CA PRO A 333 -2.20 -5.34 -17.92
C PRO A 333 -3.16 -4.15 -18.11
N VAL A 334 -3.42 -3.79 -19.37
CA VAL A 334 -4.20 -2.61 -19.77
C VAL A 334 -5.15 -2.95 -20.92
N THR A 335 -6.09 -2.05 -21.21
CA THR A 335 -6.86 -2.06 -22.46
C THR A 335 -6.37 -0.93 -23.34
N LEU A 336 -5.78 -1.26 -24.49
CA LEU A 336 -5.39 -0.27 -25.49
C LEU A 336 -6.63 0.26 -26.19
N ARG A 337 -6.76 1.59 -26.26
CA ARG A 337 -7.71 2.29 -27.13
C ARG A 337 -7.01 2.67 -28.43
N ARG A 338 -7.73 2.55 -29.54
CA ARG A 338 -7.31 3.05 -30.85
C ARG A 338 -7.48 4.56 -30.94
#